data_AF-D2QIP1-F1
#
_entry.id   AF-D2QIP1-F1
#
_cell.length_a   1.000
_cell.length_b   1.000
_cell.length_c   1.000
_cell.angle_alpha   90.00
_cell.angle_beta   90.00
_cell.angle_gamma   90.00
#
_symmetry.space_group_name_H-M   'P 1'
#
loop_
_entity.id
_entity.type
_entity.pdbx_description
1 polymer ?
#
loop_
_entity_poly.entity_id
_entity_poly.type
_entity_poly.pdbx_seq_one_letter_code
_entity_poly.pdbx_strand_id
1 'polypeptide(L)'
;MKKKLLLCLVLTCTQTLFALAQTTTEYVWWNPAKADVSAIEGQGWTEKDLQSPYDRLPAVAEKSVRKEVWNLSRSSAGLMIRFRASTDQVVVRYVVGNKQQALPHMPATGVSGVDLYAGNSDGDWLWAAGKYTFGDTIQYRFANLEPNDSYKRGREYRLFLPLYNSVQWLEIGVPKGVTLTPLAVRPEKPVVIYGTSIAQGACASRPGMAWTSILGRKLDRPLINLGFSGNGRLEKEVVELVGQVDASVYVLDCLPNLIATVGIKPEDIKTRILESVKTLRQKRPATPILLVDHAGYTDGSISPIRQQYYTDVNTLMQQAFTQLKAEGVNGVYLLPKSQINLDMDAMVDGTHPTDLGMQQYADAYEKSLRLILNEPVGDLSTMKPRTQYRDGSFDWEIRHREVLARLKAKPPRIVFMGNSITHFWGGEPKASRVNGADSWNSVLEPLGAQNLGYGWDRVENVLWRVYHGELDGYKADQVVLMIGTNNLQLNTDAEIVAGLKFLIQAIKSRQPTAEVMMVGIFPRRNGEARVAAINDAIARMTGEINASFTQPGSVFLQPDGKIDESLFSDGLHPNPEGYRRLVGALKPYLKKK
;
A
#
# COMPACT_ATOMS: atom_id res chain seq x y z
N MET A 1 -63.26 28.79 64.53
CA MET A 1 -62.66 30.15 64.46
C MET A 1 -61.18 30.03 64.11
N LYS A 2 -60.70 30.93 63.24
CA LYS A 2 -59.32 31.15 62.74
C LYS A 2 -58.79 30.19 61.65
N LYS A 3 -59.14 30.58 60.41
CA LYS A 3 -58.45 30.31 59.15
C LYS A 3 -57.02 30.87 59.17
N LYS A 4 -56.07 30.19 58.54
CA LYS A 4 -55.01 30.86 57.75
C LYS A 4 -54.80 30.11 56.43
N LEU A 5 -54.93 30.89 55.37
CA LEU A 5 -54.93 30.56 53.95
C LEU A 5 -53.48 30.37 53.49
N LEU A 6 -53.14 29.27 52.81
CA LEU A 6 -51.87 29.13 52.10
C LEU A 6 -52.14 29.39 50.62
N LEU A 7 -51.61 30.50 50.11
CA LEU A 7 -51.72 30.94 48.73
C LEU A 7 -50.59 30.27 47.92
N CYS A 8 -50.89 29.23 47.15
CA CYS A 8 -49.95 28.68 46.17
C CYS A 8 -49.98 29.53 44.89
N LEU A 9 -48.92 30.30 44.67
CA LEU A 9 -48.68 31.04 43.44
C LEU A 9 -48.11 30.08 42.39
N VAL A 10 -48.87 29.76 41.33
CA VAL A 10 -48.38 29.01 40.17
C VAL A 10 -47.65 30.00 39.26
N LEU A 11 -46.31 29.96 39.23
CA LEU A 11 -45.51 30.64 38.21
C LEU A 11 -45.48 29.78 36.95
N THR A 12 -46.21 30.17 35.91
CA THR A 12 -46.06 29.63 34.56
C THR A 12 -44.83 30.25 33.89
N CYS A 13 -43.67 29.59 34.01
CA CYS A 13 -42.50 29.92 33.21
C CYS A 13 -42.75 29.48 31.75
N THR A 14 -43.05 30.44 30.89
CA THR A 14 -42.98 30.29 29.43
C THR A 14 -41.52 30.16 29.01
N GLN A 15 -41.02 28.92 28.86
CA GLN A 15 -39.75 28.68 28.20
C GLN A 15 -39.91 28.93 26.70
N THR A 16 -39.36 30.05 26.22
CA THR A 16 -39.12 30.27 24.80
C THR A 16 -38.03 29.32 24.33
N LEU A 17 -38.44 28.20 23.72
CA LEU A 17 -37.55 27.31 23.00
C LEU A 17 -37.07 28.05 21.74
N PHE A 18 -35.85 28.59 21.79
CA PHE A 18 -35.12 28.95 20.58
C PHE A 18 -34.77 27.67 19.84
N ALA A 19 -35.59 27.31 18.84
CA ALA A 19 -35.21 26.33 17.85
C ALA A 19 -34.08 26.94 17.00
N LEU A 20 -32.83 26.62 17.35
CA LEU A 20 -31.71 26.82 16.44
C LEU A 20 -32.01 25.95 15.21
N ALA A 21 -32.38 26.59 14.10
CA ALA A 21 -32.48 25.91 12.82
C ALA A 21 -31.12 25.23 12.56
N GLN A 22 -31.11 23.89 12.50
CA GLN A 22 -29.94 23.15 12.04
C GLN A 22 -29.69 23.61 10.61
N THR A 23 -28.59 24.33 10.39
CA THR A 23 -28.04 24.56 9.05
C THR A 23 -27.79 23.19 8.44
N THR A 24 -28.63 22.80 7.48
CA THR A 24 -28.46 21.56 6.73
C THR A 24 -27.27 21.74 5.79
N THR A 25 -26.19 20.99 6.05
CA THR A 25 -25.02 20.97 5.16
C THR A 25 -25.46 20.50 3.77
N GLU A 26 -25.23 21.33 2.75
CA GLU A 26 -25.40 20.96 1.34
C GLU A 26 -24.16 20.18 0.86
N TYR A 27 -24.37 19.11 0.07
CA TYR A 27 -23.29 18.24 -0.42
C TYR A 27 -23.18 18.30 -1.94
N VAL A 28 -21.94 18.26 -2.43
CA VAL A 28 -21.62 17.96 -3.83
C VAL A 28 -21.32 16.47 -3.93
N TRP A 29 -22.04 15.78 -4.83
CA TRP A 29 -21.95 14.33 -5.00
C TRP A 29 -21.08 13.97 -6.20
N TRP A 30 -20.16 13.03 -5.99
CA TRP A 30 -19.31 12.45 -7.01
C TRP A 30 -19.64 10.97 -7.18
N ASN A 31 -19.84 10.52 -8.42
CA ASN A 31 -20.00 9.11 -8.77
C ASN A 31 -18.68 8.55 -9.33
N PRO A 32 -17.98 7.67 -8.61
CA PRO A 32 -16.68 7.14 -9.04
C PRO A 32 -16.72 6.36 -10.35
N ALA A 33 -17.84 5.69 -10.65
CA ALA A 33 -18.02 4.93 -11.89
C ALA A 33 -18.28 5.81 -13.13
N LYS A 34 -18.40 7.13 -12.95
CA LYS A 34 -18.56 8.11 -14.04
C LYS A 34 -17.41 9.12 -14.11
N ALA A 35 -16.32 8.87 -13.39
CA ALA A 35 -15.17 9.77 -13.36
C ALA A 35 -14.35 9.65 -14.65
N ASP A 36 -13.78 10.77 -15.12
CA ASP A 36 -12.86 10.78 -16.27
C ASP A 36 -11.56 10.00 -16.00
N VAL A 37 -11.24 9.85 -14.71
CA VAL A 37 -10.08 9.11 -14.21
C VAL A 37 -10.59 7.86 -13.51
N SER A 38 -10.10 6.69 -13.93
CA SER A 38 -10.44 5.42 -13.27
C SER A 38 -9.92 5.43 -11.83
N ALA A 39 -10.85 5.51 -10.87
CA ALA A 39 -10.56 5.68 -9.45
C ALA A 39 -10.92 4.44 -8.61
N ILE A 40 -11.45 3.40 -9.24
CA ILE A 40 -11.80 2.11 -8.61
C ILE A 40 -10.59 1.18 -8.78
N GLU A 41 -9.87 0.94 -7.69
CA GLU A 41 -8.71 0.07 -7.63
C GLU A 41 -9.11 -1.34 -7.14
N GLY A 42 -8.30 -2.35 -7.48
CA GLY A 42 -8.51 -3.75 -7.07
C GLY A 42 -9.11 -4.64 -8.16
N GLN A 43 -9.15 -4.17 -9.41
CA GLN A 43 -9.65 -4.92 -10.58
C GLN A 43 -8.51 -5.40 -11.47
N GLY A 44 -8.65 -6.60 -12.04
CA GLY A 44 -7.69 -7.18 -12.98
C GLY A 44 -7.90 -6.80 -14.44
N TRP A 45 -9.03 -6.15 -14.75
CA TRP A 45 -9.47 -5.81 -16.10
C TRP A 45 -9.97 -4.37 -16.13
N THR A 46 -10.04 -3.79 -17.33
CA THR A 46 -10.45 -2.39 -17.50
C THR A 46 -11.97 -2.26 -17.51
N GLU A 47 -12.49 -1.05 -17.30
CA GLU A 47 -13.93 -0.76 -17.34
C GLU A 47 -14.62 -1.25 -18.63
N LYS A 48 -13.91 -1.31 -19.75
CA LYS A 48 -14.43 -1.81 -21.03
C LYS A 48 -14.64 -3.32 -21.06
N ASP A 49 -13.94 -4.05 -20.19
CA ASP A 49 -13.99 -5.50 -20.11
C ASP A 49 -15.08 -6.00 -19.15
N LEU A 50 -15.63 -5.11 -18.30
CA LEU A 50 -16.55 -5.46 -17.22
C LEU A 50 -18.02 -5.31 -17.63
N GLN A 51 -18.91 -6.09 -17.01
CA GLN A 51 -20.36 -5.90 -17.19
C GLN A 51 -20.88 -4.76 -16.29
N SER A 52 -20.40 -4.70 -15.05
CA SER A 52 -20.64 -3.61 -14.11
C SER A 52 -19.30 -3.00 -13.65
N PRO A 53 -19.23 -1.67 -13.38
CA PRO A 53 -18.00 -1.01 -12.92
C PRO A 53 -17.40 -1.60 -11.64
N TYR A 54 -18.17 -2.34 -10.85
CA TYR A 54 -17.76 -2.93 -9.58
C TYR A 54 -17.58 -4.45 -9.62
N ASP A 55 -17.60 -5.06 -10.81
CA ASP A 55 -17.34 -6.49 -10.97
C ASP A 55 -15.85 -6.81 -10.83
N ARG A 56 -15.56 -8.04 -10.37
CA ARG A 56 -14.20 -8.55 -10.18
C ARG A 56 -13.72 -9.49 -11.27
N LEU A 57 -14.59 -9.91 -12.20
CA LEU A 57 -14.24 -10.70 -13.39
C LEU A 57 -14.73 -9.98 -14.65
N PRO A 58 -14.11 -10.19 -15.82
CA PRO A 58 -14.53 -9.57 -17.06
C PRO A 58 -15.86 -10.19 -17.53
N ALA A 59 -16.67 -9.45 -18.28
CA ALA A 59 -17.97 -9.88 -18.78
C ALA A 59 -17.90 -11.19 -19.58
N VAL A 60 -16.80 -11.43 -20.29
CA VAL A 60 -16.57 -12.68 -21.03
C VAL A 60 -16.52 -13.91 -20.12
N ALA A 61 -16.22 -13.73 -18.83
CA ALA A 61 -16.13 -14.82 -17.87
C ALA A 61 -17.49 -15.49 -17.64
N GLU A 62 -18.62 -14.76 -17.74
CA GLU A 62 -19.98 -15.27 -17.45
C GLU A 62 -20.30 -16.60 -18.14
N LYS A 63 -19.82 -16.79 -19.37
CA LYS A 63 -20.07 -18.00 -20.17
C LYS A 63 -19.06 -19.12 -19.95
N SER A 64 -17.93 -18.82 -19.30
CA SER A 64 -16.79 -19.74 -19.16
C SER A 64 -16.63 -20.28 -17.75
N VAL A 65 -16.96 -19.48 -16.72
CA VAL A 65 -16.87 -19.94 -15.33
C VAL A 65 -18.21 -20.51 -14.87
N ARG A 66 -18.19 -21.30 -13.80
CA ARG A 66 -19.42 -21.78 -13.17
C ARG A 66 -20.30 -20.61 -12.71
N LYS A 67 -21.61 -20.81 -12.76
CA LYS A 67 -22.61 -19.79 -12.39
C LYS A 67 -22.38 -19.25 -10.97
N GLU A 68 -21.96 -20.09 -10.02
CA GLU A 68 -21.68 -19.66 -8.65
C GLU A 68 -20.47 -18.72 -8.58
N VAL A 69 -19.41 -19.02 -9.33
CA VAL A 69 -18.22 -18.16 -9.42
C VAL A 69 -18.59 -16.82 -10.04
N TRP A 70 -19.34 -16.84 -11.15
CA TRP A 70 -19.82 -15.63 -11.80
C TRP A 70 -20.67 -14.75 -10.87
N ASN A 71 -21.62 -15.34 -10.15
CA ASN A 71 -22.44 -14.58 -9.22
C ASN A 71 -21.60 -13.96 -8.09
N LEU A 72 -20.60 -14.68 -7.58
CA LEU A 72 -19.70 -14.19 -6.53
C LEU A 72 -18.72 -13.12 -7.06
N SER A 73 -18.31 -13.17 -8.33
CA SER A 73 -17.45 -12.14 -8.91
C SER A 73 -18.11 -10.78 -9.05
N ARG A 74 -19.44 -10.72 -8.95
CA ARG A 74 -20.18 -9.45 -8.94
C ARG A 74 -20.19 -8.76 -7.57
N SER A 75 -19.72 -9.45 -6.52
CA SER A 75 -19.46 -8.80 -5.22
C SER A 75 -18.19 -7.94 -5.30
N SER A 76 -18.14 -6.82 -4.59
CA SER A 76 -17.03 -5.85 -4.67
C SER A 76 -15.86 -6.11 -3.70
N ALA A 77 -15.65 -7.35 -3.24
CA ALA A 77 -14.60 -7.66 -2.26
C ALA A 77 -13.21 -7.24 -2.73
N GLY A 78 -12.51 -6.50 -1.87
CA GLY A 78 -11.16 -6.00 -2.15
C GLY A 78 -11.10 -4.80 -3.09
N LEU A 79 -12.23 -4.34 -3.65
CA LEU A 79 -12.28 -3.09 -4.39
C LEU A 79 -12.17 -1.89 -3.44
N MET A 80 -11.48 -0.85 -3.90
CA MET A 80 -11.21 0.36 -3.13
C MET A 80 -11.30 1.60 -4.02
N ILE A 81 -11.88 2.67 -3.51
CA ILE A 81 -11.96 3.96 -4.20
C ILE A 81 -10.98 4.95 -3.56
N ARG A 82 -10.14 5.60 -4.38
CA ARG A 82 -9.14 6.59 -3.92
C ARG A 82 -9.53 8.01 -4.34
N PHE A 83 -9.47 8.95 -3.41
CA PHE A 83 -9.68 10.36 -3.68
C PHE A 83 -8.97 11.25 -2.66
N ARG A 84 -8.80 12.53 -2.94
CA ARG A 84 -8.35 13.55 -1.98
C ARG A 84 -9.40 14.60 -1.74
N ALA A 85 -9.53 15.01 -0.49
CA ALA A 85 -10.37 16.14 -0.10
C ALA A 85 -9.81 16.80 1.16
N SER A 86 -9.99 18.12 1.27
CA SER A 86 -9.76 18.83 2.53
C SER A 86 -11.09 19.05 3.22
N THR A 87 -11.55 18.07 4.01
CA THR A 87 -12.92 18.08 4.55
C THR A 87 -13.05 17.47 5.94
N ASP A 88 -13.96 18.03 6.73
CA ASP A 88 -14.39 17.48 8.02
C ASP A 88 -15.47 16.40 7.88
N GLN A 89 -16.05 16.24 6.68
CA GLN A 89 -17.20 15.38 6.44
C GLN A 89 -17.12 14.67 5.09
N VAL A 90 -17.31 13.35 5.12
CA VAL A 90 -17.53 12.53 3.94
C VAL A 90 -18.83 11.77 4.13
N VAL A 91 -19.70 11.80 3.12
CA VAL A 91 -20.93 11.00 3.11
C VAL A 91 -20.87 10.03 1.95
N VAL A 92 -21.22 8.77 2.16
CA VAL A 92 -21.31 7.76 1.09
C VAL A 92 -22.75 7.28 1.05
N ARG A 93 -23.33 7.22 -0.15
CA ARG A 93 -24.65 6.60 -0.38
C ARG A 93 -24.59 5.65 -1.55
N TYR A 94 -25.24 4.50 -1.43
CA TYR A 94 -25.17 3.44 -2.43
C TYR A 94 -26.31 2.44 -2.29
N VAL A 95 -26.55 1.69 -3.36
CA VAL A 95 -27.49 0.55 -3.37
C VAL A 95 -26.72 -0.71 -3.68
N VAL A 96 -27.07 -1.79 -2.99
CA VAL A 96 -26.51 -3.12 -3.18
C VAL A 96 -27.48 -4.06 -3.88
N GLY A 97 -26.96 -5.08 -4.55
CA GLY A 97 -27.78 -5.99 -5.37
C GLY A 97 -28.58 -7.00 -4.58
N ASN A 98 -28.03 -7.52 -3.48
CA ASN A 98 -28.71 -8.47 -2.61
C ASN A 98 -29.34 -7.74 -1.41
N LYS A 99 -30.65 -7.97 -1.19
CA LYS A 99 -31.39 -7.42 -0.04
C LYS A 99 -31.00 -8.06 1.29
N GLN A 100 -30.42 -9.27 1.28
CA GLN A 100 -29.83 -9.87 2.46
C GLN A 100 -28.50 -9.18 2.77
N GLN A 101 -28.57 -8.16 3.63
CA GLN A 101 -27.44 -7.28 3.89
C GLN A 101 -26.44 -7.82 4.93
N ALA A 102 -26.76 -8.91 5.63
CA ALA A 102 -25.92 -9.60 6.62
C ALA A 102 -26.01 -11.12 6.46
N LEU A 103 -25.03 -11.85 7.00
CA LEU A 103 -25.06 -13.31 7.12
C LEU A 103 -25.17 -13.70 8.60
N PRO A 104 -25.65 -14.91 8.95
CA PRO A 104 -25.79 -15.32 10.35
C PRO A 104 -24.52 -15.20 11.21
N HIS A 105 -23.35 -15.30 10.58
CA HIS A 105 -22.02 -15.30 11.19
C HIS A 105 -21.15 -14.11 10.73
N MET A 106 -21.72 -13.16 9.96
CA MET A 106 -20.99 -11.99 9.45
C MET A 106 -21.88 -10.73 9.47
N PRO A 107 -21.46 -9.64 10.12
CA PRO A 107 -22.30 -8.45 10.31
C PRO A 107 -22.59 -7.72 9.00
N ALA A 108 -23.67 -6.93 8.99
CA ALA A 108 -24.06 -6.15 7.81
C ALA A 108 -22.96 -5.20 7.32
N THR A 109 -22.18 -4.66 8.26
CA THR A 109 -21.02 -3.81 8.01
C THR A 109 -19.92 -4.52 7.20
N GLY A 110 -19.72 -5.82 7.39
CA GLY A 110 -18.78 -6.62 6.59
C GLY A 110 -19.36 -7.03 5.24
N VAL A 111 -20.61 -7.52 5.25
CA VAL A 111 -21.26 -8.08 4.06
C VAL A 111 -21.57 -6.99 3.03
N SER A 112 -22.21 -5.91 3.47
CA SER A 112 -22.78 -4.85 2.62
C SER A 112 -22.29 -3.44 2.97
N GLY A 113 -21.45 -3.28 3.99
CA GLY A 113 -20.92 -1.98 4.42
C GLY A 113 -19.76 -1.45 3.58
N VAL A 114 -19.34 -0.22 3.88
CA VAL A 114 -18.11 0.40 3.36
C VAL A 114 -17.22 0.79 4.53
N ASP A 115 -15.94 1.03 4.27
CA ASP A 115 -14.96 1.33 5.31
C ASP A 115 -13.94 2.36 4.85
N LEU A 116 -13.74 3.43 5.62
CA LEU A 116 -12.96 4.59 5.20
C LEU A 116 -11.67 4.72 6.01
N TYR A 117 -10.57 4.91 5.29
CA TYR A 117 -9.26 5.25 5.84
C TYR A 117 -8.78 6.57 5.26
N ALA A 118 -8.02 7.34 6.04
CA ALA A 118 -7.40 8.58 5.63
C ALA A 118 -5.89 8.54 5.87
N GLY A 119 -5.09 8.93 4.89
CA GLY A 119 -3.65 9.08 5.02
C GLY A 119 -3.29 10.36 5.78
N ASN A 120 -2.29 10.28 6.65
CA ASN A 120 -1.62 11.48 7.18
C ASN A 120 -0.39 11.85 6.33
N SER A 121 0.17 13.02 6.62
CA SER A 121 1.35 13.56 5.97
C SER A 121 2.62 12.75 6.21
N ASP A 122 2.66 11.91 7.24
CA ASP A 122 3.73 10.97 7.51
C ASP A 122 3.57 9.60 6.85
N GLY A 123 2.46 9.37 6.14
CA GLY A 123 2.17 8.14 5.41
C GLY A 123 1.45 7.06 6.22
N ASP A 124 0.97 7.36 7.42
CA ASP A 124 0.19 6.42 8.22
C ASP A 124 -1.29 6.44 7.81
N TRP A 125 -1.93 5.26 7.87
CA TRP A 125 -3.36 5.08 7.61
C TRP A 125 -4.17 5.20 8.90
N LEU A 126 -5.02 6.22 8.95
CA LEU A 126 -5.94 6.47 10.06
C LEU A 126 -7.33 5.94 9.69
N TRP A 127 -7.96 5.19 10.58
CA TRP A 127 -9.32 4.70 10.38
C TRP A 127 -10.35 5.78 10.72
N ALA A 128 -11.36 5.95 9.88
CA ALA A 128 -12.45 6.89 10.10
C ALA A 128 -13.75 6.14 10.45
N ALA A 129 -14.22 6.31 11.68
CA ALA A 129 -15.48 5.72 12.12
C ALA A 129 -16.68 6.43 11.47
N GLY A 130 -17.50 5.68 10.72
CA GLY A 130 -18.72 6.19 10.09
C GLY A 130 -19.97 5.84 10.91
N LYS A 131 -20.92 6.77 11.00
CA LYS A 131 -22.31 6.44 11.37
C LYS A 131 -23.04 5.92 10.13
N TYR A 132 -23.83 4.86 10.27
CA TYR A 132 -24.45 4.22 9.12
C TYR A 132 -25.93 3.93 9.31
N THR A 133 -26.66 3.88 8.20
CA THR A 133 -28.04 3.41 8.12
C THR A 133 -28.14 2.40 6.98
N PHE A 134 -28.62 1.19 7.31
CA PHE A 134 -28.92 0.14 6.34
C PHE A 134 -30.40 0.21 5.93
N GLY A 135 -30.69 -0.08 4.66
CA GLY A 135 -32.01 0.03 4.04
C GLY A 135 -31.90 -0.14 2.53
N ASP A 136 -32.90 0.29 1.77
CA ASP A 136 -32.86 0.22 0.30
C ASP A 136 -31.65 0.99 -0.26
N THR A 137 -31.43 2.21 0.24
CA THR A 137 -30.18 2.96 0.05
C THR A 137 -29.40 2.93 1.35
N ILE A 138 -28.20 2.37 1.32
CA ILE A 138 -27.28 2.36 2.45
C ILE A 138 -26.55 3.71 2.47
N GLN A 139 -26.40 4.29 3.66
CA GLN A 139 -25.67 5.54 3.85
C GLN A 139 -24.65 5.43 4.97
N TYR A 140 -23.45 5.95 4.74
CA TYR A 140 -22.42 6.17 5.76
C TYR A 140 -22.10 7.66 5.86
N ARG A 141 -21.90 8.15 7.08
CA ARG A 141 -21.50 9.53 7.39
C ARG A 141 -20.26 9.50 8.28
N PHE A 142 -19.16 9.94 7.72
CA PHE A 142 -17.90 10.19 8.42
C PHE A 142 -17.85 11.68 8.71
N ALA A 143 -17.82 12.07 9.99
CA ALA A 143 -17.92 13.46 10.42
C ALA A 143 -16.87 13.77 11.49
N ASN A 144 -16.64 15.06 11.73
CA ASN A 144 -15.58 15.56 12.63
C ASN A 144 -14.19 15.05 12.23
N LEU A 145 -13.96 14.88 10.93
CA LEU A 145 -12.64 14.58 10.39
C LEU A 145 -11.77 15.82 10.50
N GLU A 146 -10.47 15.64 10.65
CA GLU A 146 -9.52 16.73 10.50
C GLU A 146 -9.30 16.98 8.99
N PRO A 147 -9.68 18.14 8.43
CA PRO A 147 -9.68 18.37 6.98
C PRO A 147 -8.32 18.17 6.31
N ASN A 148 -7.27 18.59 6.98
CA ASN A 148 -5.89 18.43 6.57
C ASN A 148 -5.00 18.45 7.82
N ASP A 149 -3.79 17.90 7.68
CA ASP A 149 -2.72 18.10 8.64
C ASP A 149 -1.70 19.08 8.06
N SER A 150 -0.43 18.69 7.90
CA SER A 150 0.56 19.52 7.20
C SER A 150 0.38 19.55 5.67
N TYR A 151 -0.39 18.61 5.10
CA TYR A 151 -0.60 18.55 3.65
C TYR A 151 -1.70 19.48 3.14
N LYS A 152 -1.31 20.55 2.46
CA LYS A 152 -2.21 21.61 1.98
C LYS A 152 -3.22 21.18 0.90
N ARG A 153 -3.07 20.00 0.31
CA ARG A 153 -3.96 19.48 -0.77
C ARG A 153 -5.07 18.55 -0.25
N GLY A 154 -5.20 18.42 1.08
CA GLY A 154 -6.20 17.55 1.72
C GLY A 154 -5.75 16.10 1.82
N ARG A 155 -6.40 15.34 2.69
CA ARG A 155 -6.05 13.93 2.97
C ARG A 155 -6.38 13.05 1.78
N GLU A 156 -5.53 12.05 1.53
CA GLU A 156 -5.92 10.90 0.70
C GLU A 156 -6.87 10.02 1.50
N TYR A 157 -8.01 9.69 0.90
CA TYR A 157 -8.99 8.77 1.42
C TYR A 157 -9.02 7.49 0.59
N ARG A 158 -9.16 6.36 1.29
CA ARG A 158 -9.33 5.02 0.74
C ARG A 158 -10.63 4.42 1.28
N LEU A 159 -11.62 4.27 0.40
CA LEU A 159 -12.92 3.69 0.72
C LEU A 159 -12.99 2.25 0.23
N PHE A 160 -12.94 1.28 1.14
CA PHE A 160 -13.11 -0.14 0.81
C PHE A 160 -14.59 -0.50 0.65
N LEU A 161 -14.89 -1.32 -0.36
CA LEU A 161 -16.25 -1.66 -0.78
C LEU A 161 -16.76 -2.99 -0.18
N PRO A 162 -18.08 -3.27 -0.22
CA PRO A 162 -18.68 -4.47 0.36
C PRO A 162 -18.00 -5.80 -0.02
N LEU A 163 -17.88 -6.73 0.93
CA LEU A 163 -17.20 -8.02 0.73
C LEU A 163 -18.11 -9.10 0.09
N TYR A 164 -19.40 -9.08 0.40
CA TYR A 164 -20.33 -10.16 0.04
C TYR A 164 -21.59 -9.66 -0.66
N ASN A 165 -21.52 -8.46 -1.25
CA ASN A 165 -22.62 -7.89 -2.00
C ASN A 165 -22.11 -7.10 -3.21
N SER A 166 -22.93 -7.02 -4.25
CA SER A 166 -22.64 -6.22 -5.45
C SER A 166 -23.05 -4.77 -5.24
N VAL A 167 -22.27 -3.81 -5.71
CA VAL A 167 -22.66 -2.39 -5.74
C VAL A 167 -23.37 -2.08 -7.06
N GLN A 168 -24.62 -1.61 -7.00
CA GLN A 168 -25.38 -1.19 -8.19
C GLN A 168 -25.02 0.23 -8.62
N TRP A 169 -24.92 1.13 -7.64
CA TRP A 169 -24.42 2.49 -7.81
C TRP A 169 -23.89 3.00 -6.47
N LEU A 170 -22.94 3.94 -6.51
CA LEU A 170 -22.36 4.57 -5.33
C LEU A 170 -22.02 6.03 -5.62
N GLU A 171 -22.22 6.89 -4.63
CA GLU A 171 -21.80 8.29 -4.67
C GLU A 171 -21.13 8.70 -3.36
N ILE A 172 -20.13 9.56 -3.47
CA ILE A 172 -19.37 10.16 -2.37
C ILE A 172 -19.66 11.66 -2.36
N GLY A 173 -20.18 12.13 -1.23
CA GLY A 173 -20.54 13.51 -0.98
C GLY A 173 -19.54 14.20 -0.07
N VAL A 174 -19.12 15.41 -0.45
CA VAL A 174 -18.37 16.34 0.40
C VAL A 174 -19.17 17.65 0.53
N PRO A 175 -18.99 18.44 1.61
CA PRO A 175 -19.65 19.72 1.76
C PRO A 175 -19.44 20.63 0.54
N LYS A 176 -20.45 21.40 0.17
CA LYS A 176 -20.36 22.38 -0.92
C LYS A 176 -19.22 23.36 -0.68
N GLY A 177 -18.41 23.59 -1.72
CA GLY A 177 -17.18 24.40 -1.65
C GLY A 177 -15.91 23.60 -1.36
N VAL A 178 -16.02 22.35 -0.91
CA VAL A 178 -14.87 21.43 -0.84
C VAL A 178 -14.57 20.87 -2.22
N THR A 179 -13.28 20.87 -2.59
CA THR A 179 -12.82 20.15 -3.79
C THR A 179 -12.53 18.69 -3.44
N LEU A 180 -13.20 17.77 -4.14
CA LEU A 180 -12.87 16.35 -4.17
C LEU A 180 -12.10 16.06 -5.45
N THR A 181 -10.91 15.48 -5.32
CA THR A 181 -10.05 15.10 -6.44
C THR A 181 -9.95 13.57 -6.53
N PRO A 182 -10.51 12.93 -7.58
CA PRO A 182 -10.31 11.50 -7.82
C PRO A 182 -8.82 11.19 -8.00
N LEU A 183 -8.36 10.06 -7.45
CA LEU A 183 -6.99 9.59 -7.68
C LEU A 183 -7.02 8.38 -8.63
N ALA A 184 -6.21 8.44 -9.69
CA ALA A 184 -6.13 7.33 -10.64
C ALA A 184 -5.58 6.07 -9.96
N VAL A 185 -6.05 4.90 -10.41
CA VAL A 185 -5.48 3.60 -10.04
C VAL A 185 -3.96 3.59 -10.17
N ARG A 186 -3.28 2.93 -9.23
CA ARG A 186 -1.83 2.83 -9.26
C ARG A 186 -1.39 1.91 -10.40
N PRO A 187 -0.33 2.28 -11.15
CA PRO A 187 0.14 1.50 -12.29
C PRO A 187 1.00 0.29 -11.90
N GLU A 188 1.31 0.13 -10.61
CA GLU A 188 2.13 -0.97 -10.09
C GLU A 188 1.45 -2.32 -10.33
N LYS A 189 2.25 -3.37 -10.56
CA LYS A 189 1.73 -4.73 -10.73
C LYS A 189 1.07 -5.20 -9.43
N PRO A 190 -0.18 -5.68 -9.47
CA PRO A 190 -0.89 -6.09 -8.27
C PRO A 190 -0.37 -7.42 -7.70
N VAL A 191 -0.59 -7.65 -6.41
CA VAL A 191 -0.65 -9.01 -5.87
C VAL A 191 -2.04 -9.58 -6.19
N VAL A 192 -2.11 -10.75 -6.82
CA VAL A 192 -3.38 -11.38 -7.18
C VAL A 192 -3.64 -12.57 -6.29
N ILE A 193 -4.70 -12.49 -5.49
CA ILE A 193 -5.14 -13.56 -4.60
C ILE A 193 -6.29 -14.31 -5.28
N TYR A 194 -6.12 -15.61 -5.54
CA TYR A 194 -7.22 -16.50 -5.88
C TYR A 194 -7.49 -17.42 -4.68
N GLY A 195 -8.72 -17.40 -4.17
CA GLY A 195 -9.03 -18.17 -2.99
C GLY A 195 -10.51 -18.37 -2.71
N THR A 196 -10.80 -18.64 -1.45
CA THR A 196 -12.10 -19.13 -0.97
C THR A 196 -12.96 -18.03 -0.32
N SER A 197 -13.89 -18.40 0.56
CA SER A 197 -14.64 -17.48 1.43
C SER A 197 -13.73 -16.65 2.34
N ILE A 198 -12.64 -17.25 2.80
CA ILE A 198 -11.66 -16.59 3.68
C ILE A 198 -10.99 -15.44 2.94
N ALA A 199 -10.52 -15.68 1.71
CA ALA A 199 -9.97 -14.64 0.83
C ALA A 199 -11.02 -13.57 0.50
N GLN A 200 -12.26 -13.96 0.21
CA GLN A 200 -13.35 -13.02 -0.06
C GLN A 200 -13.63 -12.09 1.15
N GLY A 201 -13.37 -12.58 2.36
CA GLY A 201 -13.39 -11.77 3.59
C GLY A 201 -14.36 -12.27 4.66
N ALA A 202 -14.87 -13.50 4.58
CA ALA A 202 -15.65 -14.09 5.66
C ALA A 202 -14.72 -14.43 6.85
N CYS A 203 -14.89 -13.87 8.06
CA CYS A 203 -15.98 -13.02 8.56
C CYS A 203 -15.48 -11.71 9.17
N ALA A 204 -14.76 -10.92 8.37
CA ALA A 204 -14.33 -9.58 8.74
C ALA A 204 -15.51 -8.70 9.15
N SER A 205 -15.33 -7.91 10.20
CA SER A 205 -16.39 -7.04 10.73
C SER A 205 -16.75 -5.88 9.79
N ARG A 206 -15.82 -5.48 8.92
CA ARG A 206 -15.93 -4.40 7.93
C ARG A 206 -14.94 -4.64 6.78
N PRO A 207 -15.16 -4.09 5.57
CA PRO A 207 -14.31 -4.32 4.40
C PRO A 207 -12.81 -4.10 4.58
N GLY A 208 -12.40 -3.09 5.35
CA GLY A 208 -10.99 -2.83 5.63
C GLY A 208 -10.33 -3.85 6.55
N MET A 209 -11.10 -4.73 7.19
CA MET A 209 -10.60 -5.82 8.04
C MET A 209 -10.51 -7.17 7.34
N ALA A 210 -10.93 -7.30 6.08
CA ALA A 210 -10.56 -8.48 5.29
C ALA A 210 -9.03 -8.56 5.23
N TRP A 211 -8.45 -9.75 5.41
CA TRP A 211 -6.99 -9.91 5.47
C TRP A 211 -6.30 -9.39 4.21
N THR A 212 -6.96 -9.49 3.05
CA THR A 212 -6.51 -8.94 1.77
C THR A 212 -6.45 -7.41 1.79
N SER A 213 -7.43 -6.74 2.41
CA SER A 213 -7.44 -5.28 2.61
C SER A 213 -6.36 -4.83 3.60
N ILE A 214 -6.16 -5.58 4.70
CA ILE A 214 -5.09 -5.33 5.69
C ILE A 214 -3.72 -5.46 5.01
N LEU A 215 -3.51 -6.54 4.26
CA LEU A 215 -2.29 -6.81 3.51
C LEU A 215 -2.01 -5.73 2.46
N GLY A 216 -3.03 -5.28 1.73
CA GLY A 216 -2.91 -4.20 0.76
C GLY A 216 -2.43 -2.88 1.37
N ARG A 217 -2.84 -2.56 2.61
CA ARG A 217 -2.32 -1.40 3.35
C ARG A 217 -0.89 -1.60 3.86
N LYS A 218 -0.54 -2.80 4.32
CA LYS A 218 0.80 -3.14 4.83
C LYS A 218 1.88 -3.08 3.74
N LEU A 219 1.60 -3.63 2.56
CA LEU A 219 2.49 -3.57 1.41
C LEU A 219 2.40 -2.23 0.66
N ASP A 220 1.31 -1.50 0.89
CA ASP A 220 0.91 -0.29 0.16
C ASP A 220 1.05 -0.44 -1.36
N ARG A 221 0.49 -1.52 -1.89
CA ARG A 221 0.52 -1.86 -3.31
C ARG A 221 -0.85 -2.31 -3.80
N PRO A 222 -1.12 -2.27 -5.12
CA PRO A 222 -2.34 -2.83 -5.68
C PRO A 222 -2.50 -4.30 -5.30
N LEU A 223 -3.71 -4.67 -4.90
CA LEU A 223 -4.06 -6.03 -4.54
C LEU A 223 -5.42 -6.35 -5.15
N ILE A 224 -5.51 -7.50 -5.80
CA ILE A 224 -6.75 -7.99 -6.41
C ILE A 224 -7.21 -9.21 -5.62
N ASN A 225 -8.44 -9.12 -5.12
CA ASN A 225 -9.08 -10.19 -4.37
C ASN A 225 -10.04 -10.96 -5.28
N LEU A 226 -9.62 -12.14 -5.75
CA LEU A 226 -10.45 -13.12 -6.46
C LEU A 226 -10.84 -14.27 -5.52
N GLY A 227 -11.26 -13.94 -4.30
CA GLY A 227 -11.88 -14.89 -3.38
C GLY A 227 -13.33 -15.17 -3.78
N PHE A 228 -13.69 -16.46 -3.86
CA PHE A 228 -15.04 -16.92 -4.17
C PHE A 228 -15.51 -17.93 -3.14
N SER A 229 -16.44 -17.50 -2.27
CA SER A 229 -17.02 -18.28 -1.18
C SER A 229 -17.52 -19.66 -1.63
N GLY A 230 -16.92 -20.74 -1.08
CA GLY A 230 -17.26 -22.14 -1.40
C GLY A 230 -16.82 -22.61 -2.81
N ASN A 231 -16.13 -21.74 -3.57
CA ASN A 231 -15.95 -21.87 -5.01
C ASN A 231 -14.53 -21.59 -5.50
N GLY A 232 -13.56 -21.36 -4.61
CA GLY A 232 -12.15 -21.29 -5.00
C GLY A 232 -11.55 -22.69 -5.14
N ARG A 233 -11.73 -23.36 -6.29
CA ARG A 233 -11.39 -24.79 -6.47
C ARG A 233 -10.37 -25.06 -7.57
N LEU A 234 -9.55 -24.07 -7.91
CA LEU A 234 -8.52 -24.18 -8.94
C LEU A 234 -9.07 -24.64 -10.29
N GLU A 235 -10.28 -24.20 -10.65
CA GLU A 235 -10.84 -24.48 -11.98
C GLU A 235 -10.00 -23.81 -13.07
N LYS A 236 -9.74 -24.55 -14.15
CA LYS A 236 -8.89 -24.13 -15.25
C LYS A 236 -9.31 -22.76 -15.80
N GLU A 237 -10.61 -22.56 -16.00
CA GLU A 237 -11.16 -21.33 -16.56
C GLU A 237 -10.90 -20.12 -15.66
N VAL A 238 -10.95 -20.31 -14.33
CA VAL A 238 -10.64 -19.25 -13.37
C VAL A 238 -9.14 -19.00 -13.31
N VAL A 239 -8.31 -20.04 -13.31
CA VAL A 239 -6.84 -19.89 -13.33
C VAL A 239 -6.36 -19.22 -14.61
N GLU A 240 -6.98 -19.51 -15.75
CA GLU A 240 -6.70 -18.85 -17.01
C GLU A 240 -6.99 -17.34 -16.95
N LEU A 241 -8.11 -16.94 -16.32
CA LEU A 241 -8.45 -15.55 -16.04
C LEU A 241 -7.44 -14.90 -15.09
N VAL A 242 -7.08 -15.56 -13.99
CA VAL A 242 -6.04 -15.09 -13.05
C VAL A 242 -4.74 -14.80 -13.81
N GLY A 243 -4.32 -15.69 -14.70
CA GLY A 243 -3.11 -15.53 -15.51
C GLY A 243 -3.16 -14.40 -16.55
N GLN A 244 -4.33 -13.83 -16.86
CA GLN A 244 -4.44 -12.66 -17.73
C GLN A 244 -3.92 -11.40 -17.06
N VAL A 245 -4.05 -11.29 -15.74
CA VAL A 245 -3.61 -10.11 -14.96
C VAL A 245 -2.08 -10.09 -14.90
N ASP A 246 -1.42 -8.97 -15.20
CA ASP A 246 0.04 -8.84 -15.06
C ASP A 246 0.44 -8.65 -13.59
N ALA A 247 0.51 -9.74 -12.85
CA ALA A 247 0.75 -9.74 -11.41
C ALA A 247 2.24 -9.62 -11.05
N SER A 248 2.47 -9.05 -9.87
CA SER A 248 3.75 -9.10 -9.15
C SER A 248 3.95 -10.44 -8.44
N VAL A 249 2.88 -11.03 -7.91
CA VAL A 249 2.82 -12.38 -7.32
C VAL A 249 1.41 -12.92 -7.52
N TYR A 250 1.30 -14.20 -7.89
CA TYR A 250 0.05 -14.96 -7.77
C TYR A 250 0.01 -15.73 -6.47
N VAL A 251 -1.09 -15.66 -5.73
CA VAL A 251 -1.30 -16.41 -4.50
C VAL A 251 -2.49 -17.35 -4.69
N LEU A 252 -2.26 -18.65 -4.50
CA LEU A 252 -3.28 -19.70 -4.63
C LEU A 252 -3.64 -20.24 -3.24
N ASP A 253 -4.68 -19.67 -2.64
CA ASP A 253 -5.23 -20.01 -1.31
C ASP A 253 -6.61 -20.67 -1.44
N CYS A 254 -6.62 -21.86 -2.05
CA CYS A 254 -7.84 -22.55 -2.50
C CYS A 254 -8.17 -23.84 -1.73
N LEU A 255 -7.24 -24.35 -0.91
CA LEU A 255 -7.41 -25.65 -0.25
C LEU A 255 -8.68 -25.79 0.62
N PRO A 256 -9.18 -24.74 1.32
CA PRO A 256 -10.42 -24.84 2.08
C PRO A 256 -11.66 -25.23 1.27
N ASN A 257 -11.64 -25.15 -0.06
CA ASN A 257 -12.74 -25.60 -0.92
C ASN A 257 -12.38 -26.83 -1.77
N LEU A 258 -11.27 -27.49 -1.45
CA LEU A 258 -10.79 -28.70 -2.10
C LEU A 258 -10.74 -29.90 -1.13
N ILE A 259 -11.48 -29.85 -0.02
CA ILE A 259 -11.56 -30.98 0.93
C ILE A 259 -12.48 -32.10 0.38
N ALA A 260 -12.30 -33.32 0.89
CA ALA A 260 -12.99 -34.52 0.41
C ALA A 260 -14.53 -34.42 0.38
N THR A 261 -15.12 -33.59 1.25
CA THR A 261 -16.58 -33.38 1.33
C THR A 261 -17.16 -32.64 0.12
N VAL A 262 -16.33 -32.08 -0.76
CA VAL A 262 -16.74 -31.37 -1.97
C VAL A 262 -16.90 -32.31 -3.18
N GLY A 263 -16.68 -33.63 -2.99
CA GLY A 263 -16.86 -34.63 -4.04
C GLY A 263 -15.75 -34.62 -5.11
N ILE A 264 -14.59 -34.05 -4.78
CA ILE A 264 -13.39 -34.06 -5.63
C ILE A 264 -12.46 -35.16 -5.10
N LYS A 265 -11.95 -36.01 -5.98
CA LYS A 265 -11.05 -37.09 -5.55
C LYS A 265 -9.66 -36.54 -5.20
N PRO A 266 -8.93 -37.15 -4.25
CA PRO A 266 -7.60 -36.71 -3.86
C PRO A 266 -6.61 -36.54 -5.03
N GLU A 267 -6.61 -37.46 -5.99
CA GLU A 267 -5.79 -37.42 -7.20
C GLU A 267 -6.07 -36.19 -8.08
N ASP A 268 -7.31 -35.73 -8.11
CA ASP A 268 -7.73 -34.56 -8.88
C ASP A 268 -7.23 -33.27 -8.23
N ILE A 269 -7.13 -33.22 -6.89
CA ILE A 269 -6.65 -32.05 -6.15
C ILE A 269 -5.18 -31.78 -6.48
N LYS A 270 -4.32 -32.81 -6.36
CA LYS A 270 -2.90 -32.69 -6.70
C LYS A 270 -2.72 -32.28 -8.16
N THR A 271 -3.48 -32.91 -9.06
CA THR A 271 -3.46 -32.59 -10.50
C THR A 271 -3.84 -31.13 -10.76
N ARG A 272 -4.93 -30.64 -10.15
CA ARG A 272 -5.36 -29.23 -10.25
C ARG A 272 -4.29 -28.25 -9.78
N ILE A 273 -3.59 -28.54 -8.68
CA ILE A 273 -2.49 -27.70 -8.18
C ILE A 273 -1.36 -27.62 -9.22
N LEU A 274 -0.92 -28.77 -9.74
CA LEU A 274 0.16 -28.84 -10.74
C LEU A 274 -0.23 -28.13 -12.04
N GLU A 275 -1.44 -28.36 -12.54
CA GLU A 275 -1.97 -27.73 -13.77
C GLU A 275 -2.16 -26.23 -13.60
N SER A 276 -2.55 -25.77 -12.41
CA SER A 276 -2.67 -24.34 -12.11
C SER A 276 -1.33 -23.64 -12.22
N VAL A 277 -0.29 -24.21 -11.62
CA VAL A 277 1.08 -23.67 -11.71
C VAL A 277 1.58 -23.69 -13.16
N LYS A 278 1.35 -24.78 -13.90
CA LYS A 278 1.73 -24.87 -15.32
C LYS A 278 1.02 -23.80 -16.16
N THR A 279 -0.28 -23.62 -15.97
CA THR A 279 -1.08 -22.61 -16.69
C THR A 279 -0.58 -21.19 -16.42
N LEU A 280 -0.33 -20.86 -15.14
CA LEU A 280 0.21 -19.55 -14.76
C LEU A 280 1.64 -19.35 -15.29
N ARG A 281 2.50 -20.37 -15.25
CA ARG A 281 3.86 -20.32 -15.82
C ARG A 281 3.87 -20.13 -17.33
N GLN A 282 2.95 -20.77 -18.05
CA GLN A 282 2.80 -20.60 -19.50
C GLN A 282 2.45 -19.16 -19.87
N LYS A 283 1.54 -18.52 -19.11
CA LYS A 283 1.14 -17.13 -19.36
C LYS A 283 2.15 -16.11 -18.81
N ARG A 284 2.74 -16.39 -17.64
CA ARG A 284 3.68 -15.54 -16.89
C ARG A 284 4.90 -16.33 -16.42
N PRO A 285 5.92 -16.51 -17.27
CA PRO A 285 7.07 -17.35 -16.96
C PRO A 285 7.87 -16.91 -15.74
N ALA A 286 7.96 -15.60 -15.49
CA ALA A 286 8.82 -15.02 -14.45
C ALA A 286 8.06 -14.62 -13.16
N THR A 287 6.73 -14.52 -13.18
CA THR A 287 5.96 -14.02 -12.03
C THR A 287 5.94 -15.04 -10.90
N PRO A 288 6.39 -14.72 -9.67
CA PRO A 288 6.30 -15.63 -8.53
C PRO A 288 4.89 -16.20 -8.28
N ILE A 289 4.83 -17.46 -7.87
CA ILE A 289 3.59 -18.13 -7.45
C ILE A 289 3.77 -18.60 -6.01
N LEU A 290 2.89 -18.14 -5.10
CA LEU A 290 2.80 -18.60 -3.73
C LEU A 290 1.64 -19.60 -3.62
N LEU A 291 1.97 -20.85 -3.33
CA LEU A 291 1.02 -21.87 -2.92
C LEU A 291 0.80 -21.75 -1.41
N VAL A 292 -0.44 -22.00 -0.95
CA VAL A 292 -0.77 -21.86 0.46
C VAL A 292 -1.45 -23.11 0.99
N ASP A 293 -0.96 -23.59 2.13
CA ASP A 293 -1.62 -24.65 2.89
C ASP A 293 -2.94 -24.16 3.50
N HIS A 294 -3.85 -25.08 3.76
CA HIS A 294 -5.02 -24.85 4.60
C HIS A 294 -4.58 -24.49 6.02
N ALA A 295 -5.05 -23.35 6.54
CA ALA A 295 -4.65 -22.84 7.86
C ALA A 295 -5.12 -23.70 9.06
N GLY A 296 -6.10 -24.56 8.82
CA GLY A 296 -6.65 -25.52 9.77
C GLY A 296 -8.07 -25.13 10.19
N TYR A 297 -8.63 -25.89 11.12
CA TYR A 297 -9.87 -25.57 11.81
C TYR A 297 -9.59 -25.49 13.30
N THR A 298 -10.13 -24.50 14.00
CA THR A 298 -9.85 -24.31 15.45
C THR A 298 -10.41 -25.46 16.28
N ASP A 299 -11.52 -26.07 15.87
CA ASP A 299 -12.10 -27.26 16.49
C ASP A 299 -11.48 -28.59 15.99
N GLY A 300 -10.43 -28.54 15.16
CA GLY A 300 -9.77 -29.74 14.63
C GLY A 300 -9.12 -30.61 15.71
N SER A 301 -8.63 -30.03 16.81
CA SER A 301 -7.98 -30.78 17.90
C SER A 301 -8.96 -31.69 18.67
N ILE A 302 -10.25 -31.37 18.65
CA ILE A 302 -11.31 -32.13 19.31
C ILE A 302 -12.20 -32.91 18.33
N SER A 303 -12.00 -32.72 17.02
CA SER A 303 -12.74 -33.38 15.95
C SER A 303 -11.78 -34.03 14.96
N PRO A 304 -11.45 -35.34 15.14
CA PRO A 304 -10.52 -36.06 14.26
C PRO A 304 -10.93 -36.00 12.79
N ILE A 305 -12.24 -36.01 12.51
CA ILE A 305 -12.76 -35.89 11.14
C ILE A 305 -12.41 -34.52 10.55
N ARG A 306 -12.60 -33.43 11.31
CA ARG A 306 -12.27 -32.08 10.84
C ARG A 306 -10.76 -31.88 10.75
N GLN A 307 -9.98 -32.49 11.63
CA GLN A 307 -8.52 -32.51 11.49
C GLN A 307 -8.10 -33.13 10.16
N GLN A 308 -8.66 -34.30 9.84
CA GLN A 308 -8.33 -35.04 8.64
C GLN A 308 -8.55 -34.22 7.36
N TYR A 309 -9.66 -33.47 7.29
CA TYR A 309 -10.00 -32.65 6.12
C TYR A 309 -8.89 -31.70 5.68
N TYR A 310 -8.24 -30.99 6.61
CA TYR A 310 -7.19 -30.05 6.24
C TYR A 310 -5.81 -30.72 6.15
N THR A 311 -5.55 -31.78 6.92
CA THR A 311 -4.26 -32.49 6.86
C THR A 311 -4.07 -33.24 5.54
N ASP A 312 -5.14 -33.79 4.97
CA ASP A 312 -5.11 -34.48 3.68
C ASP A 312 -4.71 -33.54 2.54
N VAL A 313 -5.42 -32.42 2.42
CA VAL A 313 -5.16 -31.45 1.36
C VAL A 313 -3.80 -30.75 1.53
N ASN A 314 -3.35 -30.52 2.76
CA ASN A 314 -2.01 -30.01 3.02
C ASN A 314 -0.94 -31.03 2.59
N THR A 315 -1.14 -32.31 2.88
CA THR A 315 -0.22 -33.37 2.42
C THR A 315 -0.11 -33.38 0.89
N LEU A 316 -1.23 -33.26 0.19
CA LEU A 316 -1.26 -33.18 -1.28
C LEU A 316 -0.58 -31.92 -1.81
N MET A 317 -0.75 -30.77 -1.16
CA MET A 317 -0.07 -29.53 -1.50
C MET A 317 1.46 -29.66 -1.37
N GLN A 318 1.94 -30.24 -0.26
CA GLN A 318 3.36 -30.48 -0.03
C GLN A 318 3.95 -31.43 -1.08
N GLN A 319 3.21 -32.49 -1.46
CA GLN A 319 3.60 -33.39 -2.53
C GLN A 319 3.65 -32.69 -3.90
N ALA A 320 2.65 -31.87 -4.23
CA ALA A 320 2.63 -31.09 -5.47
C ALA A 320 3.79 -30.10 -5.52
N PHE A 321 4.04 -29.37 -4.44
CA PHE A 321 5.17 -28.45 -4.32
C PHE A 321 6.51 -29.17 -4.50
N THR A 322 6.71 -30.28 -3.79
CA THR A 322 7.94 -31.09 -3.91
C THR A 322 8.16 -31.57 -5.34
N GLN A 323 7.10 -32.03 -6.01
CA GLN A 323 7.17 -32.43 -7.42
C GLN A 323 7.55 -31.27 -8.33
N LEU A 324 6.92 -30.09 -8.18
CA LEU A 324 7.28 -28.89 -8.95
C LEU A 324 8.74 -28.49 -8.77
N LYS A 325 9.27 -28.60 -7.54
CA LYS A 325 10.69 -28.35 -7.27
C LYS A 325 11.59 -29.39 -7.94
N ALA A 326 11.23 -30.67 -7.89
CA ALA A 326 11.97 -31.75 -8.55
C ALA A 326 11.96 -31.62 -10.09
N GLU A 327 10.86 -31.12 -10.65
CA GLU A 327 10.72 -30.79 -12.09
C GLU A 327 11.47 -29.50 -12.49
N GLY A 328 12.15 -28.82 -11.55
CA GLY A 328 12.92 -27.61 -11.82
C GLY A 328 12.07 -26.35 -12.00
N VAL A 329 10.81 -26.35 -11.56
CA VAL A 329 9.95 -25.16 -11.64
C VAL A 329 10.42 -24.10 -10.64
N ASN A 330 10.93 -22.99 -11.17
CA ASN A 330 11.45 -21.87 -10.39
C ASN A 330 10.36 -20.85 -10.02
N GLY A 331 10.65 -20.02 -9.01
CA GLY A 331 9.75 -18.96 -8.54
C GLY A 331 8.43 -19.47 -7.97
N VAL A 332 8.37 -20.72 -7.51
CA VAL A 332 7.23 -21.28 -6.77
C VAL A 332 7.62 -21.37 -5.30
N TYR A 333 6.75 -20.87 -4.44
CA TYR A 333 6.93 -20.77 -2.99
C TYR A 333 5.75 -21.43 -2.28
N LEU A 334 5.93 -21.72 -1.00
CA LEU A 334 4.91 -22.35 -0.17
C LEU A 334 4.81 -21.61 1.17
N LEU A 335 3.58 -21.22 1.53
CA LEU A 335 3.23 -20.74 2.86
C LEU A 335 2.59 -21.91 3.64
N PRO A 336 3.34 -22.58 4.55
CA PRO A 336 2.83 -23.72 5.29
C PRO A 336 1.89 -23.27 6.43
N LYS A 337 0.99 -24.17 6.85
CA LYS A 337 0.05 -23.94 7.97
C LYS A 337 0.76 -23.41 9.23
N SER A 338 1.94 -23.92 9.54
CA SER A 338 2.73 -23.53 10.72
C SER A 338 3.20 -22.08 10.70
N GLN A 339 3.24 -21.44 9.54
CA GLN A 339 3.59 -20.03 9.39
C GLN A 339 2.35 -19.12 9.31
N ILE A 340 1.19 -19.65 8.90
CA ILE A 340 -0.09 -18.94 9.06
C ILE A 340 -0.44 -18.82 10.54
N ASN A 341 -0.22 -19.91 11.29
CA ASN A 341 -0.22 -19.94 12.76
C ASN A 341 -1.42 -19.23 13.41
N LEU A 342 -2.63 -19.61 13.02
CA LEU A 342 -3.85 -19.06 13.63
C LEU A 342 -4.04 -19.60 15.05
N ASP A 343 -4.45 -18.72 15.94
CA ASP A 343 -4.77 -19.07 17.33
C ASP A 343 -6.15 -19.72 17.45
N MET A 344 -6.44 -20.30 18.62
CA MET A 344 -7.71 -21.00 18.90
C MET A 344 -8.94 -20.08 18.74
N ASP A 345 -8.81 -18.80 19.11
CA ASP A 345 -9.90 -17.81 19.06
C ASP A 345 -9.96 -17.03 17.74
N ALA A 346 -9.21 -17.46 16.73
CA ALA A 346 -9.08 -16.76 15.46
C ALA A 346 -10.30 -16.91 14.55
N MET A 347 -11.28 -17.77 14.85
CA MET A 347 -12.40 -18.11 13.96
C MET A 347 -13.77 -18.00 14.62
N VAL A 348 -14.78 -17.55 13.86
CA VAL A 348 -16.17 -17.37 14.35
C VAL A 348 -16.93 -18.70 14.46
N ASP A 349 -16.68 -19.62 13.55
CA ASP A 349 -17.45 -20.88 13.37
C ASP A 349 -16.55 -22.12 13.22
N GLY A 350 -15.29 -21.99 13.66
CA GLY A 350 -14.27 -23.03 13.48
C GLY A 350 -13.67 -23.08 12.07
N THR A 351 -14.09 -22.22 11.14
CA THR A 351 -13.61 -22.17 9.75
C THR A 351 -13.22 -20.77 9.29
N HIS A 352 -14.09 -19.79 9.52
CA HIS A 352 -13.94 -18.43 9.00
C HIS A 352 -13.29 -17.51 10.03
N PRO A 353 -12.23 -16.75 9.66
CA PRO A 353 -11.54 -15.90 10.60
C PRO A 353 -12.39 -14.73 11.12
N THR A 354 -12.25 -14.43 12.41
CA THR A 354 -12.63 -13.14 13.02
C THR A 354 -11.63 -12.05 12.60
N ASP A 355 -11.82 -10.81 13.02
CA ASP A 355 -10.83 -9.74 12.78
C ASP A 355 -9.44 -10.07 13.35
N LEU A 356 -9.35 -10.80 14.47
CA LEU A 356 -8.08 -11.30 15.01
C LEU A 356 -7.43 -12.27 14.02
N GLY A 357 -8.18 -13.26 13.55
CA GLY A 357 -7.66 -14.21 12.57
C GLY A 357 -7.32 -13.55 11.23
N MET A 358 -8.11 -12.57 10.78
CA MET A 358 -7.81 -11.79 9.57
C MET A 358 -6.48 -11.02 9.68
N GLN A 359 -6.19 -10.46 10.86
CA GLN A 359 -4.90 -9.81 11.12
C GLN A 359 -3.75 -10.83 11.08
N GLN A 360 -3.91 -12.00 11.70
CA GLN A 360 -2.92 -13.08 11.68
C GLN A 360 -2.65 -13.60 10.26
N TYR A 361 -3.70 -13.78 9.46
CA TYR A 361 -3.57 -14.05 8.02
C TYR A 361 -2.75 -12.97 7.34
N ALA A 362 -3.10 -11.69 7.50
CA ALA A 362 -2.39 -10.61 6.83
C ALA A 362 -0.90 -10.55 7.21
N ASP A 363 -0.55 -10.81 8.48
CA ASP A 363 0.84 -10.82 8.96
C ASP A 363 1.66 -11.98 8.36
N ALA A 364 1.09 -13.18 8.31
CA ALA A 364 1.73 -14.35 7.71
C ALA A 364 2.00 -14.17 6.21
N TYR A 365 1.02 -13.58 5.50
CA TYR A 365 1.13 -13.32 4.07
C TYR A 365 2.08 -12.15 3.79
N GLU A 366 2.07 -11.09 4.60
CA GLU A 366 3.05 -10.00 4.50
C GLU A 366 4.48 -10.55 4.58
N LYS A 367 4.77 -11.38 5.59
CA LYS A 367 6.10 -11.98 5.78
C LYS A 367 6.53 -12.80 4.55
N SER A 368 5.63 -13.62 4.02
CA SER A 368 5.91 -14.46 2.84
C SER A 368 6.11 -13.63 1.58
N LEU A 369 5.26 -12.63 1.35
CA LEU A 369 5.33 -11.79 0.16
C LEU A 369 6.57 -10.89 0.19
N ARG A 370 6.92 -10.30 1.33
CA ARG A 370 8.15 -9.51 1.47
C ARG A 370 9.40 -10.33 1.17
N LEU A 371 9.42 -11.60 1.56
CA LEU A 371 10.50 -12.52 1.18
C LEU A 371 10.55 -12.74 -0.34
N ILE A 372 9.40 -13.04 -0.96
CA ILE A 372 9.30 -13.30 -2.40
C ILE A 372 9.71 -12.09 -3.24
N LEU A 373 9.31 -10.89 -2.79
CA LEU A 373 9.52 -9.63 -3.48
C LEU A 373 10.87 -8.98 -3.17
N ASN A 374 11.63 -9.53 -2.21
CA ASN A 374 12.83 -8.91 -1.63
C ASN A 374 12.55 -7.50 -1.07
N GLU A 375 11.48 -7.38 -0.28
CA GLU A 375 11.00 -6.14 0.35
C GLU A 375 10.97 -6.25 1.88
N PRO A 376 12.11 -6.55 2.54
CA PRO A 376 12.14 -6.70 3.99
C PRO A 376 11.70 -5.43 4.71
N VAL A 377 11.24 -5.58 5.95
CA VAL A 377 10.98 -4.47 6.87
C VAL A 377 11.69 -4.71 8.19
N GLY A 378 12.13 -3.63 8.83
CA GLY A 378 12.73 -3.68 10.17
C GLY A 378 11.82 -3.10 11.25
N ASP A 379 12.31 -3.12 12.48
CA ASP A 379 11.54 -2.68 13.64
C ASP A 379 11.55 -1.15 13.82
N LEU A 380 12.61 -0.50 13.35
CA LEU A 380 12.80 0.95 13.45
C LEU A 380 11.94 1.70 12.43
N SER A 381 11.53 2.93 12.77
CA SER A 381 10.74 3.77 11.88
C SER A 381 11.44 4.04 10.54
N THR A 382 12.77 4.15 10.55
CA THR A 382 13.64 4.33 9.38
C THR A 382 13.72 3.11 8.46
N MET A 383 13.22 1.95 8.90
CA MET A 383 13.21 0.67 8.16
C MET A 383 11.80 0.23 7.75
N LYS A 384 10.80 1.11 7.92
CA LYS A 384 9.38 0.84 7.62
C LYS A 384 8.93 1.68 6.42
N PRO A 385 8.88 1.10 5.20
CA PRO A 385 8.58 1.83 3.98
C PRO A 385 7.21 2.51 4.08
N ARG A 386 7.15 3.81 3.80
CA ARG A 386 5.90 4.57 3.78
C ARG A 386 5.97 5.75 2.82
N THR A 387 4.82 6.18 2.33
CA THR A 387 4.66 7.42 1.57
C THR A 387 4.82 8.65 2.48
N GLN A 388 4.79 9.85 1.90
CA GLN A 388 4.70 11.09 2.68
C GLN A 388 4.07 12.22 1.88
N TYR A 389 3.51 13.19 2.60
CA TYR A 389 2.86 14.38 2.04
C TYR A 389 3.16 15.64 2.87
N ARG A 390 4.39 15.77 3.38
CA ARG A 390 4.81 16.90 4.23
C ARG A 390 5.14 18.17 3.44
N ASP A 391 5.40 18.04 2.15
CA ASP A 391 5.75 19.17 1.29
C ASP A 391 4.53 19.63 0.47
N GLY A 392 4.02 20.82 0.77
CA GLY A 392 2.90 21.40 0.02
C GLY A 392 3.26 21.94 -1.36
N SER A 393 4.54 22.00 -1.73
CA SER A 393 5.00 22.60 -2.98
C SER A 393 4.90 21.66 -4.20
N PHE A 394 4.71 20.36 -3.98
CA PHE A 394 4.51 19.37 -5.04
C PHE A 394 3.59 18.23 -4.57
N ASP A 395 3.23 17.34 -5.49
CA ASP A 395 2.45 16.15 -5.19
C ASP A 395 3.36 14.93 -5.25
N TRP A 396 3.54 14.26 -4.11
CA TRP A 396 4.53 13.21 -3.95
C TRP A 396 4.26 12.00 -4.85
N GLU A 397 3.00 11.58 -4.96
CA GLU A 397 2.60 10.44 -5.80
C GLU A 397 2.71 10.79 -7.30
N ILE A 398 2.33 12.00 -7.70
CA ILE A 398 2.50 12.44 -9.11
C ILE A 398 3.99 12.44 -9.46
N ARG A 399 4.85 12.98 -8.59
CA ARG A 399 6.29 12.98 -8.81
C ARG A 399 6.84 11.57 -8.96
N HIS A 400 6.43 10.62 -8.11
CA HIS A 400 6.78 9.21 -8.23
C HIS A 400 6.40 8.62 -9.60
N ARG A 401 5.18 8.89 -10.08
CA ARG A 401 4.75 8.43 -11.40
C ARG A 401 5.56 9.05 -12.54
N GLU A 402 5.89 10.34 -12.46
CA GLU A 402 6.73 11.03 -13.44
C GLU A 402 8.16 10.46 -13.48
N VAL A 403 8.74 10.16 -12.31
CA VAL A 403 10.04 9.49 -12.20
C VAL A 403 9.99 8.10 -12.84
N LEU A 404 9.01 7.25 -12.50
CA LEU A 404 8.85 5.93 -13.11
C LEU A 404 8.71 6.00 -14.63
N ALA A 405 7.88 6.91 -15.13
CA ALA A 405 7.69 7.12 -16.56
C ALA A 405 9.00 7.52 -17.26
N ARG A 406 9.79 8.40 -16.63
CA ARG A 406 11.07 8.85 -17.15
C ARG A 406 12.12 7.73 -17.16
N LEU A 407 12.24 6.96 -16.08
CA LEU A 407 13.16 5.83 -15.98
C LEU A 407 12.90 4.80 -17.08
N LYS A 408 11.61 4.53 -17.37
CA LYS A 408 11.20 3.65 -18.46
C LYS A 408 11.54 4.23 -19.84
N ALA A 409 11.30 5.53 -20.04
CA ALA A 409 11.53 6.18 -21.34
C ALA A 409 13.01 6.42 -21.65
N LYS A 410 13.82 6.71 -20.62
CA LYS A 410 15.25 7.02 -20.73
C LYS A 410 15.97 6.32 -19.57
N PRO A 411 16.40 5.07 -19.71
CA PRO A 411 17.15 4.37 -18.66
C PRO A 411 18.43 5.15 -18.26
N PRO A 412 18.63 5.45 -16.96
CA PRO A 412 19.80 6.20 -16.49
C PRO A 412 21.03 5.31 -16.29
N ARG A 413 22.22 5.91 -16.35
CA ARG A 413 23.47 5.29 -15.89
C ARG A 413 23.73 5.57 -14.41
N ILE A 414 23.37 6.77 -13.96
CA ILE A 414 23.52 7.20 -12.57
C ILE A 414 22.18 7.68 -12.07
N VAL A 415 21.80 7.30 -10.86
CA VAL A 415 20.61 7.85 -10.19
C VAL A 415 20.98 8.50 -8.87
N PHE A 416 20.46 9.70 -8.65
CA PHE A 416 20.62 10.44 -7.39
C PHE A 416 19.34 10.31 -6.58
N MET A 417 19.34 9.48 -5.54
CA MET A 417 18.22 9.33 -4.62
C MET A 417 18.45 10.20 -3.39
N GLY A 418 17.53 11.13 -3.10
CA GLY A 418 17.72 12.03 -1.96
C GLY A 418 16.49 12.82 -1.55
N ASN A 419 16.72 13.79 -0.68
CA ASN A 419 15.70 14.69 -0.15
C ASN A 419 15.59 16.00 -0.96
N SER A 420 15.15 17.09 -0.32
CA SER A 420 15.00 18.43 -0.89
C SER A 420 16.29 18.99 -1.50
N ILE A 421 17.46 18.66 -0.97
CA ILE A 421 18.75 19.10 -1.54
C ILE A 421 18.95 18.49 -2.93
N THR A 422 18.65 17.20 -3.10
CA THR A 422 18.69 16.59 -4.42
C THR A 422 17.54 17.11 -5.28
N HIS A 423 16.33 17.19 -4.72
CA HIS A 423 15.12 17.65 -5.42
C HIS A 423 15.29 19.02 -6.09
N PHE A 424 15.90 19.99 -5.39
CA PHE A 424 16.09 21.35 -5.89
C PHE A 424 17.36 21.56 -6.73
N TRP A 425 18.16 20.51 -6.96
CA TRP A 425 19.40 20.66 -7.72
C TRP A 425 19.11 21.00 -9.19
N GLY A 426 18.28 20.21 -9.87
CA GLY A 426 18.01 20.34 -11.30
C GLY A 426 17.56 19.03 -11.92
N GLY A 427 17.56 18.95 -13.24
CA GLY A 427 17.09 17.76 -13.95
C GLY A 427 15.58 17.61 -13.95
N GLU A 428 15.15 16.46 -14.46
CA GLU A 428 13.74 16.13 -14.68
C GLU A 428 13.33 14.92 -13.81
N PRO A 429 12.08 14.87 -13.31
CA PRO A 429 11.04 15.89 -13.44
C PRO A 429 11.36 17.15 -12.64
N LYS A 430 11.17 18.34 -13.25
CA LYS A 430 11.48 19.63 -12.61
C LYS A 430 10.72 19.81 -11.30
N ALA A 431 11.46 20.21 -10.26
CA ALA A 431 10.88 20.68 -9.02
C ALA A 431 10.26 22.08 -9.20
N SER A 432 9.34 22.45 -8.30
CA SER A 432 8.76 23.82 -8.23
C SER A 432 9.83 24.88 -7.96
N ARG A 433 10.94 24.48 -7.35
CA ARG A 433 12.13 25.28 -7.08
C ARG A 433 13.37 24.60 -7.64
N VAL A 434 14.17 25.32 -8.41
CA VAL A 434 15.44 24.81 -8.95
C VAL A 434 16.56 25.82 -8.68
N ASN A 435 17.58 25.38 -7.95
CA ASN A 435 18.66 26.22 -7.45
C ASN A 435 20.01 25.95 -8.13
N GLY A 436 20.19 24.79 -8.80
CA GLY A 436 21.49 24.34 -9.30
C GLY A 436 21.51 23.88 -10.76
N ALA A 437 20.54 24.32 -11.57
CA ALA A 437 20.31 23.84 -12.94
C ALA A 437 21.58 23.83 -13.80
N ASP A 438 22.38 24.90 -13.74
CA ASP A 438 23.61 25.02 -14.53
C ASP A 438 24.60 23.88 -14.21
N SER A 439 24.82 23.61 -12.93
CA SER A 439 25.72 22.54 -12.48
C SER A 439 25.18 21.14 -12.83
N TRP A 440 23.86 20.95 -12.77
CA TRP A 440 23.22 19.71 -13.17
C TRP A 440 23.39 19.47 -14.68
N ASN A 441 23.02 20.45 -15.50
CA ASN A 441 22.99 20.33 -16.96
C ASN A 441 24.40 20.26 -17.57
N SER A 442 25.38 20.96 -17.00
CA SER A 442 26.75 20.96 -17.52
C SER A 442 27.59 19.76 -17.08
N VAL A 443 27.26 19.13 -15.94
CA VAL A 443 28.09 18.05 -15.36
C VAL A 443 27.35 16.73 -15.22
N LEU A 444 26.16 16.72 -14.62
CA LEU A 444 25.46 15.48 -14.25
C LEU A 444 24.65 14.89 -15.41
N GLU A 445 23.89 15.71 -16.13
CA GLU A 445 23.11 15.25 -17.29
C GLU A 445 24.00 14.60 -18.38
N PRO A 446 25.18 15.15 -18.75
CA PRO A 446 26.08 14.52 -19.71
C PRO A 446 26.61 13.15 -19.27
N LEU A 447 26.62 12.83 -17.97
CA LEU A 447 26.98 11.51 -17.44
C LEU A 447 25.84 10.50 -17.51
N GLY A 448 24.65 10.91 -17.96
CA GLY A 448 23.46 10.06 -17.96
C GLY A 448 22.82 9.94 -16.57
N ALA A 449 23.00 10.97 -15.74
CA ALA A 449 22.40 11.03 -14.41
C ALA A 449 20.91 11.40 -14.44
N GLN A 450 20.15 10.88 -13.48
CA GLN A 450 18.77 11.31 -13.22
C GLN A 450 18.52 11.65 -11.76
N ASN A 451 17.60 12.60 -11.55
CA ASN A 451 17.26 13.15 -10.25
C ASN A 451 16.04 12.43 -9.67
N LEU A 452 16.25 11.63 -8.63
CA LEU A 452 15.23 10.95 -7.84
C LEU A 452 15.14 11.56 -6.43
N GLY A 453 15.34 12.88 -6.33
CA GLY A 453 15.24 13.67 -5.10
C GLY A 453 13.82 14.15 -4.83
N TYR A 454 13.35 14.07 -3.58
CA TYR A 454 11.99 14.47 -3.19
C TYR A 454 12.07 15.39 -1.96
N GLY A 455 11.34 16.51 -1.98
CA GLY A 455 11.27 17.37 -0.80
C GLY A 455 10.76 16.61 0.42
N TRP A 456 11.32 16.88 1.60
CA TRP A 456 10.95 16.24 2.88
C TRP A 456 11.12 14.72 3.01
N ASP A 457 11.66 14.03 2.01
CA ASP A 457 11.91 12.59 2.12
C ASP A 457 12.89 12.29 3.26
N ARG A 458 12.53 11.26 4.02
CA ARG A 458 13.35 10.58 5.01
C ARG A 458 13.81 9.22 4.48
N VAL A 459 14.69 8.54 5.21
CA VAL A 459 15.22 7.22 4.82
C VAL A 459 14.11 6.25 4.44
N GLU A 460 13.05 6.17 5.26
CA GLU A 460 11.94 5.24 5.05
C GLU A 460 11.05 5.57 3.84
N ASN A 461 11.08 6.82 3.36
CA ASN A 461 10.36 7.20 2.15
C ASN A 461 11.11 6.76 0.90
N VAL A 462 12.45 6.88 0.91
CA VAL A 462 13.29 6.33 -0.15
C VAL A 462 13.17 4.81 -0.18
N LEU A 463 13.09 4.16 0.99
CA LEU A 463 12.86 2.72 1.06
C LEU A 463 11.56 2.29 0.37
N TRP A 464 10.46 3.02 0.59
CA TRP A 464 9.22 2.80 -0.15
C TRP A 464 9.44 2.94 -1.65
N ARG A 465 10.08 4.02 -2.11
CA ARG A 465 10.32 4.26 -3.55
C ARG A 465 11.17 3.17 -4.21
N VAL A 466 12.12 2.58 -3.48
CA VAL A 466 12.90 1.41 -3.92
C VAL A 466 12.02 0.17 -4.08
N TYR A 467 11.06 -0.06 -3.19
CA TYR A 467 10.12 -1.18 -3.27
C TYR A 467 9.02 -0.97 -4.33
N HIS A 468 8.78 0.29 -4.71
CA HIS A 468 7.76 0.68 -5.67
C HIS A 468 8.33 1.07 -7.03
N GLY A 469 9.50 0.51 -7.38
CA GLY A 469 9.94 0.40 -8.77
C GLY A 469 10.90 1.46 -9.28
N GLU A 470 11.34 2.42 -8.48
CA GLU A 470 12.28 3.46 -8.97
C GLU A 470 13.67 2.90 -9.34
N LEU A 471 13.98 1.67 -8.94
CA LEU A 471 15.20 0.97 -9.31
C LEU A 471 14.95 -0.28 -10.16
N ASP A 472 13.75 -0.46 -10.71
CA ASP A 472 13.39 -1.65 -11.49
C ASP A 472 13.46 -1.39 -13.01
N GLY A 473 13.77 -2.43 -13.78
CA GLY A 473 13.66 -2.40 -15.26
C GLY A 473 14.84 -1.77 -16.01
N TYR A 474 15.92 -1.41 -15.32
CA TYR A 474 17.18 -0.93 -15.92
C TYR A 474 18.39 -1.36 -15.09
N LYS A 475 19.60 -1.16 -15.63
CA LYS A 475 20.86 -1.40 -14.92
C LYS A 475 21.60 -0.08 -14.77
N ALA A 476 21.67 0.43 -13.54
CA ALA A 476 22.52 1.57 -13.22
C ALA A 476 23.98 1.13 -13.10
N ASP A 477 24.91 2.02 -13.48
CA ASP A 477 26.32 1.89 -13.11
C ASP A 477 26.54 2.33 -11.66
N GLN A 478 25.73 3.29 -11.20
CA GLN A 478 25.88 3.88 -9.87
C GLN A 478 24.56 4.41 -9.30
N VAL A 479 24.33 4.16 -8.01
CA VAL A 479 23.27 4.77 -7.21
C VAL A 479 23.93 5.67 -6.18
N VAL A 480 23.68 6.98 -6.29
CA VAL A 480 24.19 8.00 -5.37
C VAL A 480 23.09 8.33 -4.35
N LEU A 481 23.33 7.99 -3.09
CA LEU A 481 22.38 8.15 -2.00
C LEU A 481 22.71 9.41 -1.18
N MET A 482 21.78 10.37 -1.16
CA MET A 482 21.89 11.68 -0.51
C MET A 482 20.68 11.90 0.43
N ILE A 483 20.56 11.07 1.46
CA ILE A 483 19.40 11.05 2.37
C ILE A 483 19.81 11.08 3.84
N GLY A 484 18.88 11.44 4.73
CA GLY A 484 19.05 11.39 6.19
C GLY A 484 18.92 12.73 6.92
N THR A 485 19.08 13.87 6.22
CA THR A 485 19.00 15.21 6.87
C THR A 485 17.66 15.48 7.56
N ASN A 486 16.56 14.97 6.99
CA ASN A 486 15.22 15.12 7.56
C ASN A 486 14.98 14.20 8.76
N ASN A 487 15.70 13.09 8.87
CA ASN A 487 15.62 12.19 10.02
C ASN A 487 16.29 12.77 11.27
N LEU A 488 17.23 13.72 11.13
CA LEU A 488 17.87 14.40 12.26
C LEU A 488 16.85 15.03 13.23
N GLN A 489 15.66 15.37 12.78
CA GLN A 489 14.62 16.00 13.61
C GLN A 489 13.89 15.01 14.53
N LEU A 490 13.94 13.70 14.22
CA LEU A 490 13.04 12.70 14.82
C LEU A 490 13.80 11.47 15.35
N ASN A 491 14.93 11.14 14.75
CA ASN A 491 15.64 9.90 15.01
C ASN A 491 16.97 10.16 15.71
N THR A 492 17.39 9.16 16.48
CA THR A 492 18.76 9.07 16.99
C THR A 492 19.75 8.76 15.87
N ASP A 493 21.02 9.07 16.08
CA ASP A 493 22.06 8.82 15.08
C ASP A 493 22.19 7.31 14.77
N ALA A 494 22.01 6.45 15.78
CA ALA A 494 22.01 4.99 15.63
C ALA A 494 20.85 4.51 14.72
N GLU A 495 19.64 5.04 14.90
CA GLU A 495 18.48 4.69 14.07
C GLU A 495 18.65 5.14 12.62
N ILE A 496 19.27 6.31 12.40
CA ILE A 496 19.57 6.83 11.06
C ILE A 496 20.59 5.93 10.38
N VAL A 497 21.72 5.62 11.04
CA VAL A 497 22.77 4.75 10.50
C VAL A 497 22.22 3.35 10.18
N ALA A 498 21.41 2.78 11.09
CA ALA A 498 20.78 1.49 10.88
C ALA A 498 19.80 1.51 9.71
N GLY A 499 18.97 2.56 9.59
CA GLY A 499 18.07 2.76 8.45
C GLY A 499 18.81 2.91 7.13
N LEU A 500 19.92 3.67 7.10
CA LEU A 500 20.75 3.82 5.90
C LEU A 500 21.39 2.50 5.48
N LYS A 501 21.89 1.71 6.44
CA LYS A 501 22.40 0.34 6.18
C LYS A 501 21.32 -0.52 5.53
N PHE A 502 20.11 -0.50 6.09
CA PHE A 502 18.96 -1.23 5.59
C PHE A 502 18.58 -0.80 4.16
N LEU A 503 18.52 0.51 3.91
CA LEU A 503 18.22 1.07 2.60
C LEU A 503 19.29 0.71 1.56
N ILE A 504 20.58 0.77 1.91
CA ILE A 504 21.66 0.36 0.99
C ILE A 504 21.52 -1.12 0.61
N GLN A 505 21.15 -1.99 1.56
CA GLN A 505 20.90 -3.41 1.26
C GLN A 505 19.70 -3.60 0.32
N ALA A 506 18.61 -2.86 0.53
CA ALA A 506 17.46 -2.87 -0.37
C ALA A 506 17.85 -2.40 -1.79
N ILE A 507 18.65 -1.34 -1.91
CA ILE A 507 19.17 -0.84 -3.19
C ILE A 507 20.04 -1.90 -3.87
N LYS A 508 20.98 -2.53 -3.15
CA LYS A 508 21.84 -3.60 -3.70
C LYS A 508 21.04 -4.81 -4.17
N SER A 509 19.91 -5.11 -3.54
CA SER A 509 18.99 -6.17 -3.99
C SER A 509 18.36 -5.85 -5.35
N ARG A 510 17.96 -4.58 -5.57
CA ARG A 510 17.36 -4.12 -6.84
C ARG A 510 18.40 -3.89 -7.95
N GLN A 511 19.57 -3.40 -7.58
CA GLN A 511 20.67 -3.03 -8.49
C GLN A 511 21.97 -3.77 -8.10
N PRO A 512 22.04 -5.10 -8.28
CA PRO A 512 23.14 -5.92 -7.76
C PRO A 512 24.51 -5.64 -8.40
N THR A 513 24.52 -5.01 -9.58
CA THR A 513 25.75 -4.65 -10.31
C THR A 513 26.14 -3.18 -10.16
N ALA A 514 25.26 -2.34 -9.60
CA ALA A 514 25.54 -0.92 -9.47
C ALA A 514 26.46 -0.66 -8.27
N GLU A 515 27.37 0.31 -8.41
CA GLU A 515 28.05 0.85 -7.24
C GLU A 515 27.05 1.69 -6.42
N VAL A 516 26.85 1.34 -5.15
CA VAL A 516 26.08 2.18 -4.22
C VAL A 516 27.02 3.09 -3.47
N MET A 517 26.90 4.39 -3.71
CA MET A 517 27.68 5.44 -3.05
C MET A 517 26.80 6.20 -2.06
N MET A 518 27.14 6.11 -0.78
CA MET A 518 26.56 6.94 0.26
C MET A 518 27.31 8.28 0.34
N VAL A 519 26.59 9.37 0.13
CA VAL A 519 27.09 10.72 0.35
C VAL A 519 26.75 11.11 1.78
N GLY A 520 27.74 11.51 2.57
CA GLY A 520 27.48 11.95 3.94
C GLY A 520 26.49 13.11 4.00
N ILE A 521 25.72 13.16 5.09
CA ILE A 521 24.73 14.20 5.33
C ILE A 521 25.43 15.55 5.29
N PHE A 522 24.90 16.51 4.54
CA PHE A 522 25.55 17.81 4.40
C PHE A 522 25.43 18.64 5.67
N PRO A 523 26.47 19.43 6.00
CA PRO A 523 26.39 20.43 7.06
C PRO A 523 25.19 21.35 6.88
N ARG A 524 24.60 21.74 8.01
CA ARG A 524 23.47 22.68 8.06
C ARG A 524 23.64 23.58 9.28
N ARG A 525 23.10 24.78 9.19
CA ARG A 525 23.15 25.78 10.25
C ARG A 525 22.76 25.16 11.59
N ASN A 526 23.61 25.35 12.59
CA ASN A 526 23.41 24.88 13.97
C ASN A 526 23.37 23.34 14.14
N GLY A 527 23.72 22.58 13.10
CA GLY A 527 23.74 21.11 13.13
C GLY A 527 25.12 20.51 12.83
N GLU A 528 26.14 21.33 12.62
CA GLU A 528 27.44 20.93 12.06
C GLU A 528 28.12 19.82 12.89
N ALA A 529 28.16 19.99 14.22
CA ALA A 529 28.80 19.02 15.12
C ALA A 529 28.12 17.64 15.09
N ARG A 530 26.78 17.61 15.12
CA ARG A 530 26.03 16.36 15.04
C ARG A 530 26.19 15.70 13.67
N VAL A 531 26.14 16.50 12.60
CA VAL A 531 26.35 16.02 11.22
C VAL A 531 27.75 15.44 11.04
N ALA A 532 28.79 16.04 11.61
CA ALA A 532 30.14 15.49 11.58
C ALA A 532 30.18 14.12 12.29
N ALA A 533 29.67 14.03 13.53
CA ALA A 533 29.67 12.80 14.31
C ALA A 533 28.91 11.65 13.65
N ILE A 534 27.72 11.92 13.09
CA ILE A 534 26.94 10.89 12.40
C ILE A 534 27.61 10.46 11.08
N ASN A 535 28.26 11.38 10.36
CA ASN A 535 28.98 11.02 9.12
C ASN A 535 30.17 10.09 9.39
N ASP A 536 30.85 10.23 10.52
CA ASP A 536 31.88 9.25 10.93
C ASP A 536 31.28 7.85 11.14
N ALA A 537 30.07 7.77 11.72
CA ALA A 537 29.36 6.52 11.89
C ALA A 537 28.87 5.94 10.55
N ILE A 538 28.40 6.77 9.62
CA ILE A 538 28.02 6.37 8.26
C ILE A 538 29.24 5.85 7.48
N ALA A 539 30.39 6.51 7.59
CA ALA A 539 31.64 6.07 6.95
C ALA A 539 32.08 4.69 7.46
N ARG A 540 32.01 4.45 8.77
CA ARG A 540 32.28 3.11 9.34
C ARG A 540 31.29 2.07 8.83
N MET A 541 29.98 2.36 8.91
CA MET A 541 28.92 1.43 8.50
C MET A 541 29.03 1.03 7.02
N THR A 542 29.32 1.98 6.14
CA THR A 542 29.47 1.72 4.69
C THR A 542 30.67 0.82 4.40
N GLY A 543 31.78 0.99 5.13
CA GLY A 543 32.92 0.07 5.10
C GLY A 543 32.56 -1.36 5.50
N GLU A 544 31.71 -1.56 6.52
CA GLU A 544 31.25 -2.89 6.96
C GLU A 544 30.42 -3.63 5.90
N ILE A 545 29.69 -2.90 5.04
CA ILE A 545 28.78 -3.49 4.06
C ILE A 545 29.27 -3.39 2.62
N ASN A 546 30.56 -3.08 2.41
CA ASN A 546 31.18 -2.88 1.10
C ASN A 546 30.39 -1.89 0.22
N ALA A 547 30.03 -0.73 0.78
CA ALA A 547 29.47 0.40 0.03
C ALA A 547 30.47 1.57 0.03
N SER A 548 30.46 2.39 -1.03
CA SER A 548 31.34 3.55 -1.12
C SER A 548 30.80 4.69 -0.25
N PHE A 549 31.69 5.45 0.39
CA PHE A 549 31.34 6.67 1.12
C PHE A 549 32.14 7.87 0.61
N THR A 550 31.49 9.01 0.50
CA THR A 550 32.15 10.29 0.17
C THR A 550 31.56 11.44 0.99
N GLN A 551 32.40 12.43 1.30
CA GLN A 551 32.06 13.59 2.11
C GLN A 551 32.28 14.91 1.33
N PRO A 552 31.56 15.14 0.21
CA PRO A 552 31.72 16.35 -0.58
C PRO A 552 31.16 17.59 0.14
N GLY A 553 30.37 17.42 1.20
CA GLY A 553 29.81 18.51 2.00
C GLY A 553 30.85 19.34 2.75
N SER A 554 32.12 18.92 2.81
CA SER A 554 33.20 19.72 3.36
C SER A 554 33.42 21.05 2.61
N VAL A 555 33.02 21.13 1.34
CA VAL A 555 33.05 22.39 0.55
C VAL A 555 32.14 23.48 1.12
N PHE A 556 31.21 23.12 2.00
CA PHE A 556 30.30 24.05 2.65
C PHE A 556 30.82 24.59 3.96
N LEU A 557 31.99 24.16 4.44
CA LEU A 557 32.54 24.55 5.73
C LEU A 557 33.64 25.59 5.60
N GLN A 558 33.64 26.54 6.53
CA GLN A 558 34.76 27.43 6.81
C GLN A 558 35.82 26.72 7.68
N PRO A 559 37.04 27.28 7.84
CA PRO A 559 38.08 26.68 8.67
C PRO A 559 37.71 26.46 10.14
N ASP A 560 36.73 27.21 10.66
CA ASP A 560 36.20 27.07 12.02
C ASP A 560 35.16 25.93 12.17
N GLY A 561 34.84 25.22 11.07
CA GLY A 561 33.86 24.14 11.03
C GLY A 561 32.41 24.60 10.96
N LYS A 562 32.13 25.91 10.81
CA LYS A 562 30.79 26.43 10.53
C LYS A 562 30.49 26.46 9.05
N ILE A 563 29.20 26.45 8.72
CA ILE A 563 28.80 26.58 7.32
C ILE A 563 29.18 27.96 6.77
N ASP A 564 29.64 28.00 5.52
CA ASP A 564 29.71 29.23 4.75
C ASP A 564 28.30 29.61 4.30
N GLU A 565 27.65 30.49 5.05
CA GLU A 565 26.30 30.98 4.80
C GLU A 565 26.12 31.54 3.38
N SER A 566 27.18 32.03 2.73
CA SER A 566 27.12 32.55 1.36
C SER A 566 26.84 31.48 0.30
N LEU A 567 26.94 30.19 0.66
CA LEU A 567 26.67 29.05 -0.23
C LEU A 567 25.24 28.51 -0.12
N PHE A 568 24.43 29.07 0.77
CA PHE A 568 23.06 28.60 1.05
C PHE A 568 22.03 29.69 0.80
N SER A 569 20.77 29.27 0.63
CA SER A 569 19.63 30.18 0.66
C SER A 569 19.02 30.38 2.04
N ASP A 570 19.17 29.38 2.92
CA ASP A 570 18.48 29.30 4.22
C ASP A 570 19.30 28.55 5.29
N GLY A 571 20.59 28.32 5.03
CA GLY A 571 21.48 27.53 5.90
C GLY A 571 21.29 26.00 5.80
N LEU A 572 20.50 25.51 4.84
CA LEU A 572 20.31 24.07 4.56
C LEU A 572 20.40 23.75 3.06
N HIS A 573 19.71 24.52 2.22
CA HIS A 573 19.66 24.30 0.78
C HIS A 573 20.73 25.12 0.07
N PRO A 574 21.63 24.48 -0.70
CA PRO A 574 22.64 25.19 -1.48
C PRO A 574 22.00 26.17 -2.47
N ASN A 575 22.66 27.29 -2.70
CA ASN A 575 22.36 28.22 -3.78
C ASN A 575 23.14 27.80 -5.06
N PRO A 576 23.06 28.54 -6.19
CA PRO A 576 23.76 28.16 -7.41
C PRO A 576 25.28 27.95 -7.25
N GLU A 577 25.96 28.78 -6.46
CA GLU A 577 27.39 28.63 -6.19
C GLU A 577 27.66 27.43 -5.28
N GLY A 578 26.83 27.21 -4.26
CA GLY A 578 26.90 26.02 -3.41
C GLY A 578 26.80 24.71 -4.22
N TYR A 579 25.84 24.62 -5.15
CA TYR A 579 25.73 23.45 -6.04
C TYR A 579 26.92 23.30 -7.00
N ARG A 580 27.51 24.41 -7.47
CA ARG A 580 28.72 24.39 -8.31
C ARG A 580 29.92 23.80 -7.55
N ARG A 581 30.12 24.18 -6.29
CA ARG A 581 31.18 23.60 -5.45
C ARG A 581 30.91 22.13 -5.13
N LEU A 582 29.65 21.81 -4.80
CA LEU A 582 29.24 20.45 -4.50
C LEU A 582 29.47 19.50 -5.68
N VAL A 583 29.06 19.88 -6.90
CA VAL A 583 29.29 19.04 -8.09
C VAL A 583 30.77 18.85 -8.37
N GLY A 584 31.59 19.91 -8.14
CA GLY A 584 33.04 19.85 -8.29
C GLY A 584 33.68 18.81 -7.38
N ALA A 585 33.27 18.76 -6.10
CA ALA A 585 33.77 17.79 -5.13
C ALA A 585 33.23 16.36 -5.36
N LEU A 586 32.03 16.22 -5.92
CA LEU A 586 31.43 14.91 -6.24
C LEU A 586 32.00 14.28 -7.52
N LYS A 587 32.32 15.09 -8.53
CA LYS A 587 32.71 14.64 -9.87
C LYS A 587 33.79 13.54 -9.91
N PRO A 588 34.84 13.55 -9.07
CA PRO A 588 35.87 12.49 -9.09
C PRO A 588 35.34 11.09 -8.76
N TYR A 589 34.21 10.99 -8.04
CA TYR A 589 33.63 9.73 -7.58
C TYR A 589 32.53 9.20 -8.51
N LEU A 590 32.05 10.02 -9.44
CA LEU A 590 30.98 9.62 -10.36
C LEU A 590 31.51 8.71 -11.47
N LYS A 591 30.73 7.68 -11.83
CA LYS A 591 31.06 6.82 -12.97
C LYS A 591 31.14 7.65 -14.26
N LYS A 592 32.27 7.54 -14.95
CA LYS A 592 32.49 8.20 -16.24
C LYS A 592 31.81 7.40 -17.35
N LYS A 593 31.50 8.10 -18.44
CA LYS A 593 30.89 7.48 -19.61
C LYS A 593 31.79 6.43 -20.24
#